data_AF-A0A4Q1BL72-F1
#
_entry.id   AF-A0A4Q1BL72-F1
#
_cell.length_a   1.000
_cell.length_b   1.000
_cell.length_c   1.000
_cell.angle_alpha   90.00
_cell.angle_beta   90.00
_cell.angle_gamma   90.00
#
_symmetry.space_group_name_H-M   'P 1'
#
loop_
_entity.id
_entity.type
_entity.pdbx_description
1 polymer ?
#
loop_
_entity_poly.entity_id
_entity_poly.type
_entity_poly.pdbx_seq_one_letter_code
_entity_poly.pdbx_strand_id
1 'polypeptide(L)'
;MRHKASSSSGPLDNWSLVSPKSNSPRATDPSFPTYEVMNGTATDLLLFPTKMLTPGKVKTNIGMALVEGNRVSSAAIAEELLITINASNSLNEHLLYEDRQDILKTLAKVPGEALLRLGEIIRWPSVVRTVSQPKDMHFLSRYMAIIGYLTSEAVIKSASLAHVNALYGLVENNLEHVITVIDENVKDCMDANNFDDPNSDQYMRHKVVHIVSGAQVFKPIAILFLEYFERCRAATTSHPEVASFIDRLTTHFEDWADRVMRGTFQDRLTSRLPQEKSFFINKIRGDLDLLAKVASRCLKPKDEHDFPMTQPFVPSLGVLAGLAREYEGPGALCSTGPRHDNDHISIADIQIPPTTAELLSEEEAYLPANLPGAHHHLPEDCIEKILDIQFRLLRADATTSLRTGVKLVLKELDLGPEAYADSKGTSTP
;
A
#
# COMPACT_ATOMS: atom_id res chain seq x y z
N MET A 1 -80.12 -19.14 41.89
CA MET A 1 -79.94 -20.44 41.22
C MET A 1 -79.40 -20.22 39.82
N ARG A 2 -78.26 -20.87 39.51
CA ARG A 2 -77.64 -21.14 38.20
C ARG A 2 -77.16 -19.94 37.36
N HIS A 3 -75.89 -19.57 37.49
CA HIS A 3 -74.71 -20.08 36.74
C HIS A 3 -74.46 -19.33 35.41
N LYS A 4 -73.51 -18.39 35.44
CA LYS A 4 -72.62 -18.09 34.31
C LYS A 4 -71.19 -18.41 34.76
N ALA A 5 -70.58 -19.39 34.11
CA ALA A 5 -69.15 -19.72 34.10
C ALA A 5 -68.85 -20.06 32.62
N SER A 6 -67.76 -19.60 32.03
CA SER A 6 -66.39 -20.08 32.21
C SER A 6 -65.37 -18.95 31.96
N SER A 7 -64.53 -18.57 32.94
CA SER A 7 -63.15 -19.05 33.23
C SER A 7 -62.16 -18.75 32.10
N SER A 8 -60.98 -18.15 32.30
CA SER A 8 -59.94 -18.44 33.30
C SER A 8 -58.96 -17.24 33.42
N SER A 9 -58.80 -16.61 34.59
CA SER A 9 -57.67 -16.75 35.54
C SER A 9 -56.24 -16.53 34.98
N GLY A 10 -55.61 -15.39 35.33
CA GLY A 10 -54.14 -15.24 35.44
C GLY A 10 -53.58 -16.00 36.68
N PRO A 11 -52.43 -15.65 37.30
CA PRO A 11 -51.57 -14.44 37.20
C PRO A 11 -50.05 -14.81 37.07
N LEU A 12 -49.07 -13.88 36.97
CA LEU A 12 -48.34 -13.30 38.11
C LEU A 12 -47.23 -12.33 37.62
N ASP A 13 -47.28 -11.09 38.11
CA ASP A 13 -46.23 -10.25 38.69
C ASP A 13 -44.76 -10.39 38.22
N ASN A 14 -44.09 -9.27 37.90
CA ASN A 14 -43.57 -8.36 38.94
C ASN A 14 -42.93 -7.08 38.34
N TRP A 15 -43.08 -5.99 39.08
CA TRP A 15 -42.56 -4.64 38.84
C TRP A 15 -41.04 -4.61 39.03
N SER A 16 -40.29 -3.81 38.24
CA SER A 16 -39.47 -2.68 38.75
C SER A 16 -38.23 -2.29 37.91
N LEU A 17 -37.95 -0.98 37.97
CA LEU A 17 -36.72 -0.24 37.69
C LEU A 17 -36.44 0.21 36.25
N VAL A 18 -37.03 1.37 35.90
CA VAL A 18 -36.45 2.32 34.95
C VAL A 18 -35.13 2.83 35.54
N SER A 19 -34.01 2.56 34.86
CA SER A 19 -32.73 3.24 35.06
C SER A 19 -32.25 3.79 33.70
N PRO A 20 -31.76 5.04 33.65
CA PRO A 20 -31.39 5.69 32.39
C PRO A 20 -29.97 5.31 31.97
N LYS A 21 -29.84 4.47 30.94
CA LYS A 21 -28.60 4.20 30.18
C LYS A 21 -29.03 3.79 28.77
N SER A 22 -28.44 4.22 27.67
CA SER A 22 -27.30 5.07 27.36
C SER A 22 -27.51 5.50 25.90
N ASN A 23 -26.98 6.66 25.48
CA ASN A 23 -26.91 7.03 24.07
C ASN A 23 -26.44 5.83 23.23
N SER A 24 -27.32 5.27 22.40
CA SER A 24 -26.91 4.26 21.42
C SER A 24 -26.14 4.96 20.29
N PRO A 25 -25.13 4.31 19.70
CA PRO A 25 -24.45 4.85 18.53
C PRO A 25 -25.46 4.97 17.38
N ARG A 26 -25.31 6.02 16.57
CA ARG A 26 -26.02 6.25 15.31
C ARG A 26 -26.18 4.96 14.51
N ALA A 27 -27.37 4.75 13.94
CA ALA A 27 -27.59 3.76 12.89
C ALA A 27 -26.51 3.93 11.81
N THR A 28 -25.67 2.92 11.63
CA THR A 28 -24.71 2.84 10.54
C THR A 28 -25.50 2.69 9.23
N ASP A 29 -25.24 3.55 8.25
CA ASP A 29 -25.71 3.31 6.88
C ASP A 29 -24.85 2.17 6.30
N PRO A 30 -25.39 0.94 6.15
CA PRO A 30 -24.59 -0.21 5.73
C PRO A 30 -24.15 -0.11 4.26
N SER A 31 -24.59 0.92 3.54
CA SER A 31 -24.38 1.09 2.09
C SER A 31 -23.54 2.31 1.74
N PHE A 32 -22.76 2.83 2.69
CA PHE A 32 -21.78 3.88 2.45
C PHE A 32 -20.60 3.76 3.42
N PRO A 33 -19.35 4.04 3.00
CA PRO A 33 -18.17 3.78 3.83
C PRO A 33 -18.19 4.46 5.21
N THR A 34 -17.59 3.82 6.21
CA THR A 34 -17.41 4.40 7.55
C THR A 34 -16.17 5.31 7.60
N TYR A 35 -16.02 6.10 8.67
CA TYR A 35 -14.86 6.99 8.83
C TYR A 35 -13.52 6.24 8.88
N GLU A 36 -13.53 5.06 9.49
CA GLU A 36 -12.34 4.22 9.66
C GLU A 36 -11.79 3.77 8.30
N VAL A 37 -12.67 3.50 7.35
CA VAL A 37 -12.31 3.11 5.98
C VAL A 37 -11.44 4.15 5.29
N MET A 38 -11.73 5.43 5.48
CA MET A 38 -11.03 6.52 4.79
C MET A 38 -9.58 6.72 5.26
N ASN A 39 -9.22 6.16 6.43
CA ASN A 39 -7.87 6.19 6.95
C ASN A 39 -7.01 5.02 6.44
N GLY A 40 -7.62 4.00 5.82
CA GLY A 40 -6.90 2.88 5.24
C GLY A 40 -6.19 3.25 3.94
N THR A 41 -5.12 2.51 3.63
CA THR A 41 -4.45 2.53 2.34
C THR A 41 -5.09 1.59 1.32
N ALA A 42 -5.93 0.65 1.77
CA ALA A 42 -6.66 -0.29 0.92
C ALA A 42 -8.11 0.13 0.71
N THR A 43 -8.71 -0.34 -0.40
CA THR A 43 -10.05 0.07 -0.82
C THR A 43 -11.16 -0.96 -0.54
N ASP A 44 -10.85 -2.07 0.13
CA ASP A 44 -11.79 -3.17 0.36
C ASP A 44 -13.11 -2.70 0.98
N LEU A 45 -13.00 -1.79 1.94
CA LEU A 45 -14.14 -1.25 2.66
C LEU A 45 -14.79 -0.04 1.95
N LEU A 46 -14.24 0.41 0.82
CA LEU A 46 -14.78 1.47 -0.03
C LEU A 46 -15.61 0.89 -1.18
N LEU A 47 -15.06 -0.10 -1.89
CA LEU A 47 -15.68 -0.70 -3.07
C LEU A 47 -16.39 -1.97 -2.68
N PHE A 48 -17.69 -1.85 -2.37
CA PHE A 48 -18.50 -2.95 -1.87
C PHE A 48 -18.78 -3.96 -2.98
N PRO A 49 -18.25 -5.20 -2.89
CA PRO A 49 -18.65 -6.27 -3.79
C PRO A 49 -20.11 -6.63 -3.52
N THR A 50 -20.87 -6.89 -4.56
CA THR A 50 -22.29 -7.27 -4.41
C THR A 50 -22.49 -8.74 -4.07
N LYS A 51 -21.46 -9.56 -4.30
CA LYS A 51 -21.47 -11.00 -4.04
C LYS A 51 -20.18 -11.38 -3.32
N MET A 52 -20.34 -12.11 -2.23
CA MET A 52 -19.25 -12.81 -1.55
C MET A 52 -19.29 -14.28 -1.96
N LEU A 53 -18.14 -14.82 -2.36
CA LEU A 53 -18.03 -16.21 -2.81
C LEU A 53 -17.29 -17.06 -1.79
N THR A 54 -17.69 -18.32 -1.68
CA THR A 54 -16.97 -19.33 -0.90
C THR A 54 -15.68 -19.76 -1.63
N PRO A 55 -14.67 -20.28 -0.90
CA PRO A 55 -13.41 -20.73 -1.51
C PRO A 55 -13.63 -21.74 -2.65
N GLY A 56 -14.56 -22.69 -2.49
CA GLY A 56 -14.88 -23.67 -3.53
C GLY A 56 -15.46 -23.04 -4.80
N LYS A 57 -16.29 -22.00 -4.66
CA LYS A 57 -16.87 -21.29 -5.82
C LYS A 57 -15.81 -20.45 -6.53
N VAL A 58 -14.93 -19.77 -5.77
CA VAL A 58 -13.80 -19.03 -6.33
C VAL A 58 -12.88 -19.97 -7.13
N LYS A 59 -12.48 -21.11 -6.54
CA LYS A 59 -11.62 -22.09 -7.23
C LYS A 59 -12.25 -22.62 -8.51
N THR A 60 -13.57 -22.88 -8.50
CA THR A 60 -14.32 -23.30 -9.69
C THR A 60 -14.29 -22.22 -10.77
N ASN A 61 -14.58 -20.97 -10.41
CA ASN A 61 -14.62 -19.86 -11.36
C ASN A 61 -13.23 -19.56 -11.96
N ILE A 62 -12.18 -19.55 -11.14
CA ILE A 62 -10.80 -19.40 -11.61
C ILE A 62 -10.44 -20.56 -12.54
N GLY A 63 -10.79 -21.80 -12.20
CA GLY A 63 -10.55 -22.97 -13.05
C GLY A 63 -11.16 -22.83 -14.44
N MET A 64 -12.38 -22.31 -14.56
CA MET A 64 -13.03 -22.04 -15.86
C MET A 64 -12.34 -20.92 -16.64
N ALA A 65 -11.85 -19.89 -15.96
CA ALA A 65 -11.14 -18.77 -16.57
C ALA A 65 -9.72 -19.15 -17.04
N LEU A 66 -9.13 -20.21 -16.46
CA LEU A 66 -7.79 -20.72 -16.78
C LEU A 66 -7.75 -21.73 -17.94
N VAL A 67 -8.89 -22.09 -18.52
CA VAL A 67 -8.91 -23.01 -19.68
C VAL A 67 -8.19 -22.35 -20.86
N GLU A 68 -7.18 -23.03 -21.39
CA GLU A 68 -6.32 -22.53 -22.45
C GLU A 68 -7.15 -22.12 -23.69
N GLY A 69 -6.94 -20.90 -24.19
CA GLY A 69 -7.66 -20.36 -25.34
C GLY A 69 -8.99 -19.66 -25.04
N ASN A 70 -9.52 -19.71 -23.81
CA ASN A 70 -10.76 -19.00 -23.45
C ASN A 70 -10.55 -17.48 -23.37
N ARG A 71 -10.65 -16.77 -24.50
CA ARG A 71 -10.59 -15.30 -24.50
C ARG A 71 -11.78 -14.67 -23.78
N VAL A 72 -11.53 -13.50 -23.16
CA VAL A 72 -12.61 -12.65 -22.65
C VAL A 72 -13.32 -12.02 -23.85
N SER A 73 -14.24 -12.76 -24.44
CA SER A 73 -14.92 -12.41 -25.70
C SER A 73 -16.19 -11.56 -25.50
N SER A 74 -16.62 -11.38 -24.25
CA SER A 74 -17.79 -10.55 -23.90
C SER A 74 -17.65 -9.94 -22.50
N ALA A 75 -18.38 -8.84 -22.26
CA ALA A 75 -18.44 -8.20 -20.95
C ALA A 75 -19.03 -9.13 -19.87
N ALA A 76 -19.89 -10.09 -20.25
CA ALA A 76 -20.44 -11.09 -19.31
C ALA A 76 -19.39 -12.09 -18.83
N ILE A 77 -18.47 -12.52 -19.70
CA ILE A 77 -17.36 -13.39 -19.30
C ILE A 77 -16.38 -12.61 -18.41
N ALA A 78 -16.12 -11.34 -18.74
CA ALA A 78 -15.30 -10.46 -17.89
C ALA A 78 -15.93 -10.34 -16.48
N GLU A 79 -17.25 -10.17 -16.40
CA GLU A 79 -17.99 -10.03 -15.15
C GLU A 79 -17.80 -11.22 -14.20
N GLU A 80 -17.85 -12.46 -14.69
CA GLU A 80 -17.63 -13.64 -13.84
C GLU A 80 -16.22 -13.65 -13.22
N LEU A 81 -15.19 -13.27 -13.99
CA LEU A 81 -13.83 -13.13 -13.45
C LEU A 81 -13.76 -11.98 -12.45
N LEU A 82 -14.41 -10.84 -12.72
CA LEU A 82 -14.45 -9.68 -11.83
C LEU A 82 -15.14 -9.99 -10.49
N ILE A 83 -16.27 -10.70 -10.50
CA ILE A 83 -16.93 -11.18 -9.28
C ILE A 83 -15.98 -12.09 -8.50
N THR A 84 -15.22 -12.93 -9.20
CA THR A 84 -14.31 -13.89 -8.59
C THR A 84 -13.10 -13.20 -7.93
N ILE A 85 -12.46 -12.25 -8.59
CA ILE A 85 -11.31 -11.54 -8.00
C ILE A 85 -11.75 -10.62 -6.85
N ASN A 86 -12.91 -9.96 -6.98
CA ASN A 86 -13.46 -9.08 -5.93
C ASN A 86 -13.96 -9.87 -4.71
N ALA A 87 -14.16 -11.19 -4.83
CA ALA A 87 -14.40 -12.02 -3.65
C ALA A 87 -13.20 -12.00 -2.68
N SER A 88 -12.00 -11.67 -3.13
CA SER A 88 -10.79 -11.56 -2.29
C SER A 88 -10.79 -10.35 -1.35
N ASN A 89 -11.85 -9.54 -1.39
CA ASN A 89 -12.06 -8.39 -0.52
C ASN A 89 -12.06 -8.80 0.96
N SER A 90 -11.50 -7.96 1.83
CA SER A 90 -11.39 -8.23 3.27
C SER A 90 -12.74 -8.40 3.99
N LEU A 91 -13.84 -7.86 3.43
CA LEU A 91 -15.21 -8.08 3.89
C LEU A 91 -15.74 -9.50 3.67
N ASN A 92 -15.10 -10.29 2.80
CA ASN A 92 -15.53 -11.65 2.58
C ASN A 92 -15.04 -12.54 3.73
N GLU A 93 -15.92 -12.75 4.72
CA GLU A 93 -15.68 -13.60 5.89
C GLU A 93 -15.46 -15.08 5.53
N HIS A 94 -15.84 -15.52 4.32
CA HIS A 94 -15.64 -16.90 3.88
C HIS A 94 -14.21 -17.21 3.43
N LEU A 95 -13.39 -16.19 3.19
CA LEU A 95 -12.01 -16.33 2.73
C LEU A 95 -11.06 -15.82 3.79
N LEU A 96 -10.13 -16.67 4.21
CA LEU A 96 -9.04 -16.28 5.09
C LEU A 96 -7.97 -15.51 4.30
N TYR A 97 -7.05 -14.88 5.02
CA TYR A 97 -5.92 -14.21 4.39
C TYR A 97 -5.11 -15.15 3.48
N GLU A 98 -4.90 -16.40 3.91
CA GLU A 98 -4.20 -17.43 3.13
C GLU A 98 -4.91 -17.74 1.82
N ASP A 99 -6.24 -17.89 1.84
CA ASP A 99 -7.03 -18.12 0.62
C ASP A 99 -6.88 -16.95 -0.37
N ARG A 100 -6.86 -15.71 0.12
CA ARG A 100 -6.69 -14.50 -0.69
C ARG A 100 -5.30 -14.47 -1.34
N GLN A 101 -4.26 -14.91 -0.63
CA GLN A 101 -2.91 -15.02 -1.16
C GLN A 101 -2.78 -16.14 -2.21
N ASP A 102 -3.47 -17.27 -2.03
CA ASP A 102 -3.52 -18.34 -3.04
C ASP A 102 -4.26 -17.91 -4.31
N ILE A 103 -5.33 -17.12 -4.17
CA ILE A 103 -6.02 -16.48 -5.30
C ILE A 103 -5.05 -15.55 -6.03
N LEU A 104 -4.39 -14.63 -5.32
CA LEU A 104 -3.40 -13.71 -5.91
C LEU A 104 -2.31 -14.48 -6.65
N LYS A 105 -1.72 -15.51 -6.03
CA LYS A 105 -0.68 -16.35 -6.63
C LYS A 105 -1.15 -17.01 -7.92
N THR A 106 -2.41 -17.45 -7.96
CA THR A 106 -3.01 -18.07 -9.16
C THR A 106 -3.23 -17.03 -10.26
N LEU A 107 -3.75 -15.86 -9.91
CA LEU A 107 -4.06 -14.78 -10.85
C LEU A 107 -2.81 -14.12 -11.44
N ALA A 108 -1.75 -13.97 -10.64
CA ALA A 108 -0.53 -13.27 -10.98
C ALA A 108 0.62 -14.17 -11.44
N LYS A 109 0.36 -15.46 -11.68
CA LYS A 109 1.37 -16.41 -12.15
C LYS A 109 1.94 -15.98 -13.51
N VAL A 110 3.26 -15.98 -13.64
CA VAL A 110 3.97 -15.66 -14.91
C VAL A 110 4.75 -16.88 -15.41
N PRO A 111 4.56 -17.34 -16.66
CA PRO A 111 3.39 -17.04 -17.50
C PRO A 111 2.12 -17.72 -16.94
N GLY A 112 0.95 -17.12 -17.20
CA GLY A 112 -0.32 -17.66 -16.72
C GLY A 112 -1.53 -17.07 -17.45
N GLU A 113 -2.50 -17.94 -17.76
CA GLU A 113 -3.72 -17.55 -18.48
C GLU A 113 -4.54 -16.49 -17.73
N ALA A 114 -4.69 -16.60 -16.40
CA ALA A 114 -5.45 -15.63 -15.62
C ALA A 114 -4.88 -14.21 -15.73
N LEU A 115 -3.55 -14.07 -15.70
CA LEU A 115 -2.89 -12.78 -15.87
C LEU A 115 -3.15 -12.20 -17.28
N LEU A 116 -3.13 -13.05 -18.31
CA LEU A 116 -3.50 -12.64 -19.68
C LEU A 116 -4.95 -12.19 -19.77
N ARG A 117 -5.90 -12.87 -19.09
CA ARG A 117 -7.31 -12.47 -19.04
C ARG A 117 -7.50 -11.15 -18.30
N LEU A 118 -6.80 -10.93 -17.20
CA LEU A 118 -6.82 -9.63 -16.51
C LEU A 118 -6.27 -8.53 -17.42
N GLY A 119 -5.20 -8.80 -18.18
CA GLY A 119 -4.70 -7.87 -19.20
C GLY A 119 -5.73 -7.58 -20.31
N GLU A 120 -6.49 -8.58 -20.77
CA GLU A 120 -7.59 -8.40 -21.74
C GLU A 120 -8.71 -7.50 -21.20
N ILE A 121 -9.05 -7.61 -19.91
CA ILE A 121 -10.07 -6.77 -19.27
C ILE A 121 -9.54 -5.35 -19.03
N ILE A 122 -8.28 -5.18 -18.62
CA ILE A 122 -7.68 -3.85 -18.40
C ILE A 122 -7.65 -3.04 -19.71
N ARG A 123 -7.36 -3.68 -20.85
CA ARG A 123 -7.32 -3.02 -22.17
C ARG A 123 -8.66 -3.04 -22.91
N TRP A 124 -9.77 -3.13 -22.20
CA TRP A 124 -11.07 -3.34 -22.83
C TRP A 124 -11.41 -2.19 -23.80
N PRO A 125 -11.70 -2.46 -25.08
CA PRO A 125 -11.75 -1.38 -26.09
C PRO A 125 -12.87 -0.34 -25.90
N SER A 126 -13.98 -0.71 -25.27
CA SER A 126 -15.16 0.16 -25.10
C SER A 126 -15.58 0.17 -23.64
N VAL A 127 -15.08 1.13 -22.86
CA VAL A 127 -15.47 1.36 -21.47
C VAL A 127 -16.24 2.67 -21.38
N VAL A 128 -17.50 2.60 -20.94
CA VAL A 128 -18.44 3.73 -20.99
C VAL A 128 -19.24 3.88 -19.71
N ARG A 129 -19.71 5.10 -19.43
CA ARG A 129 -20.65 5.40 -18.33
C ARG A 129 -22.04 4.83 -18.59
N THR A 130 -22.51 4.83 -19.84
CA THR A 130 -23.85 4.34 -20.18
C THR A 130 -23.76 3.29 -21.27
N VAL A 131 -23.95 2.03 -20.88
CA VAL A 131 -23.85 0.89 -21.81
C VAL A 131 -24.96 0.99 -22.84
N SER A 132 -24.56 1.00 -24.11
CA SER A 132 -25.47 1.10 -25.25
C SER A 132 -25.37 -0.13 -26.15
N GLN A 133 -24.21 -0.80 -26.17
CA GLN A 133 -23.95 -1.98 -26.98
C GLN A 133 -23.52 -3.18 -26.11
N PRO A 134 -23.79 -4.42 -26.53
CA PRO A 134 -23.40 -5.62 -25.76
C PRO A 134 -21.90 -5.78 -25.50
N LYS A 135 -21.06 -5.13 -26.32
CA LYS A 135 -19.59 -5.14 -26.17
C LYS A 135 -19.08 -4.07 -25.21
N ASP A 136 -19.93 -3.13 -24.80
CA ASP A 136 -19.52 -2.05 -23.92
C ASP A 136 -19.38 -2.57 -22.49
N MET A 137 -18.31 -2.15 -21.84
CA MET A 137 -18.08 -2.40 -20.42
C MET A 137 -18.48 -1.16 -19.63
N HIS A 138 -19.30 -1.36 -18.60
CA HIS A 138 -19.69 -0.27 -17.72
C HIS A 138 -18.51 0.16 -16.81
N PHE A 139 -18.17 1.44 -16.84
CA PHE A 139 -17.04 2.00 -16.08
C PHE A 139 -17.18 1.78 -14.57
N LEU A 140 -18.26 2.26 -13.96
CA LEU A 140 -18.38 2.31 -12.49
C LEU A 140 -18.57 0.92 -11.85
N SER A 141 -19.23 -0.02 -12.52
CA SER A 141 -19.53 -1.32 -11.92
C SER A 141 -18.54 -2.42 -12.28
N ARG A 142 -17.80 -2.29 -13.39
CA ARG A 142 -16.87 -3.34 -13.86
C ARG A 142 -15.43 -2.84 -13.89
N TYR A 143 -15.16 -1.70 -14.52
CA TYR A 143 -13.80 -1.18 -14.60
C TYR A 143 -13.26 -0.76 -13.22
N MET A 144 -14.08 -0.06 -12.42
CA MET A 144 -13.74 0.24 -11.01
C MET A 144 -13.60 -1.02 -10.14
N ALA A 145 -14.22 -2.14 -10.50
CA ALA A 145 -14.03 -3.40 -9.78
C ALA A 145 -12.62 -3.99 -10.01
N ILE A 146 -11.99 -3.69 -11.15
CA ILE A 146 -10.58 -4.05 -11.41
C ILE A 146 -9.69 -3.19 -10.52
N ILE A 147 -9.93 -1.87 -10.54
CA ILE A 147 -9.18 -0.91 -9.71
C ILE A 147 -9.28 -1.32 -8.25
N GLY A 148 -10.49 -1.62 -7.77
CA GLY A 148 -10.73 -2.07 -6.40
C GLY A 148 -10.00 -3.35 -6.02
N TYR A 149 -9.83 -4.29 -6.96
CA TYR A 149 -9.01 -5.46 -6.71
C TYR A 149 -7.52 -5.10 -6.62
N LEU A 150 -6.99 -4.30 -7.55
CA LEU A 150 -5.59 -3.86 -7.56
C LEU A 150 -5.20 -3.04 -6.32
N THR A 151 -6.16 -2.32 -5.74
CA THR A 151 -6.01 -1.51 -4.53
C THR A 151 -6.54 -2.20 -3.28
N SER A 152 -6.83 -3.50 -3.35
CA SER A 152 -7.29 -4.29 -2.20
C SER A 152 -6.16 -4.70 -1.27
N GLU A 153 -6.48 -4.98 -0.01
CA GLU A 153 -5.55 -5.53 0.98
C GLU A 153 -4.90 -6.82 0.50
N ALA A 154 -5.65 -7.65 -0.24
CA ALA A 154 -5.13 -8.89 -0.80
C ALA A 154 -3.91 -8.64 -1.71
N VAL A 155 -3.89 -7.52 -2.44
CA VAL A 155 -2.81 -7.13 -3.35
C VAL A 155 -1.80 -6.23 -2.66
N ILE A 156 -2.21 -5.07 -2.14
CA ILE A 156 -1.25 -4.04 -1.67
C ILE A 156 -0.52 -4.44 -0.39
N LYS A 157 -1.15 -5.28 0.45
CA LYS A 157 -0.52 -5.80 1.69
C LYS A 157 0.10 -7.19 1.49
N SER A 158 0.16 -7.70 0.27
CA SER A 158 0.79 -9.00 0.00
C SER A 158 2.29 -8.94 0.24
N ALA A 159 2.83 -9.98 0.88
CA ALA A 159 4.27 -10.17 1.02
C ALA A 159 4.96 -10.56 -0.31
N SER A 160 4.19 -10.95 -1.33
CA SER A 160 4.74 -11.46 -2.59
C SER A 160 4.91 -10.36 -3.63
N LEU A 161 6.02 -9.62 -3.53
CA LEU A 161 6.34 -8.53 -4.46
C LEU A 161 6.33 -8.97 -5.93
N ALA A 162 6.75 -10.20 -6.24
CA ALA A 162 6.75 -10.72 -7.61
C ALA A 162 5.34 -10.77 -8.22
N HIS A 163 4.35 -11.28 -7.48
CA HIS A 163 2.96 -11.34 -7.93
C HIS A 163 2.33 -9.95 -8.03
N VAL A 164 2.57 -9.10 -7.03
CA VAL A 164 2.05 -7.72 -7.05
C VAL A 164 2.64 -6.94 -8.23
N ASN A 165 3.95 -7.03 -8.46
CA ASN A 165 4.61 -6.38 -9.59
C ASN A 165 4.12 -6.92 -10.94
N ALA A 166 3.74 -8.20 -11.03
CA ALA A 166 3.14 -8.75 -12.26
C ALA A 166 1.78 -8.09 -12.57
N LEU A 167 0.95 -7.83 -11.54
CA LEU A 167 -0.33 -7.12 -11.71
C LEU A 167 -0.13 -5.66 -12.07
N TYR A 168 0.75 -4.93 -11.38
CA TYR A 168 1.05 -3.54 -11.71
C TYR A 168 1.80 -3.40 -13.04
N GLY A 169 2.51 -4.44 -13.49
CA GLY A 169 3.05 -4.54 -14.83
C GLY A 169 1.96 -4.57 -15.91
N LEU A 170 0.74 -5.06 -15.62
CA LEU A 170 -0.38 -4.92 -16.56
C LEU A 170 -0.82 -3.47 -16.68
N VAL A 171 -0.79 -2.71 -15.59
CA VAL A 171 -1.10 -1.26 -15.60
C VAL A 171 -0.04 -0.51 -16.40
N GLU A 172 1.25 -0.75 -16.13
CA GLU A 172 2.37 -0.17 -16.88
C GLU A 172 2.22 -0.38 -18.38
N ASN A 173 2.02 -1.64 -18.80
CA ASN A 173 1.94 -1.99 -20.22
C ASN A 173 0.71 -1.44 -20.95
N ASN A 174 -0.28 -0.93 -20.22
CA ASN A 174 -1.53 -0.40 -20.79
C ASN A 174 -1.86 1.01 -20.24
N LEU A 175 -0.87 1.75 -19.73
CA LEU A 175 -1.08 2.96 -18.94
C LEU A 175 -1.86 4.04 -19.68
N GLU A 176 -1.53 4.29 -20.94
CA GLU A 176 -2.20 5.29 -21.79
C GLU A 176 -3.71 4.99 -21.91
N HIS A 177 -4.06 3.72 -22.11
CA HIS A 177 -5.45 3.29 -22.17
C HIS A 177 -6.14 3.43 -20.80
N VAL A 178 -5.47 3.03 -19.71
CA VAL A 178 -6.00 3.16 -18.35
C VAL A 178 -6.32 4.62 -18.02
N ILE A 179 -5.39 5.53 -18.33
CA ILE A 179 -5.57 6.98 -18.17
C ILE A 179 -6.76 7.48 -18.99
N THR A 180 -6.81 7.14 -20.27
CA THR A 180 -7.86 7.59 -21.18
C THR A 180 -9.24 7.15 -20.69
N VAL A 181 -9.39 5.85 -20.35
CA VAL A 181 -10.65 5.30 -19.83
C VAL A 181 -11.09 6.02 -18.55
N ILE A 182 -10.18 6.26 -17.60
CA ILE A 182 -10.52 6.92 -16.35
C ILE A 182 -10.90 8.38 -16.59
N ASP A 183 -10.09 9.11 -17.37
CA ASP A 183 -10.27 10.55 -17.63
C ASP A 183 -11.62 10.82 -18.33
N GLU A 184 -11.90 10.10 -19.42
CA GLU A 184 -13.14 10.25 -20.20
C GLU A 184 -14.37 9.89 -19.35
N ASN A 185 -14.36 8.76 -18.63
CA ASN A 185 -15.53 8.33 -17.89
C ASN A 185 -15.76 9.13 -16.59
N VAL A 186 -14.69 9.61 -15.92
CA VAL A 186 -14.83 10.55 -14.80
C VAL A 186 -15.43 11.85 -15.29
N LYS A 187 -14.94 12.39 -16.42
CA LYS A 187 -15.52 13.58 -17.05
C LYS A 187 -17.01 13.39 -17.34
N ASP A 188 -17.40 12.28 -17.97
CA ASP A 188 -18.81 11.97 -18.26
C ASP A 188 -19.68 11.91 -16.99
N CYS A 189 -19.16 11.34 -15.90
CA CYS A 189 -19.85 11.35 -14.60
C CYS A 189 -20.02 12.77 -14.04
N MET A 190 -18.99 13.62 -14.17
CA MET A 190 -19.02 15.01 -13.72
C MET A 190 -20.00 15.86 -14.54
N ASP A 191 -20.05 15.66 -15.86
CA ASP A 191 -20.97 16.34 -16.77
C ASP A 191 -22.42 15.87 -16.54
N ALA A 192 -22.64 14.58 -16.26
CA ALA A 192 -23.95 14.03 -15.88
C ALA A 192 -24.37 14.39 -14.44
N ASN A 193 -23.44 14.90 -13.62
CA ASN A 193 -23.66 15.34 -12.25
C ASN A 193 -24.18 14.22 -11.30
N ASN A 194 -23.79 12.97 -11.56
CA ASN A 194 -24.11 11.79 -10.76
C ASN A 194 -23.13 10.63 -11.04
N PHE A 195 -23.03 9.70 -10.09
CA PHE A 195 -22.30 8.42 -10.26
C PHE A 195 -23.26 7.22 -10.38
N ASP A 196 -24.44 7.45 -10.96
CA ASP A 196 -25.44 6.40 -11.13
C ASP A 196 -25.36 5.74 -12.51
N ASP A 197 -25.81 4.49 -12.56
CA ASP A 197 -26.04 3.73 -13.79
C ASP A 197 -27.56 3.61 -14.02
N PRO A 198 -28.17 4.48 -14.83
CA PRO A 198 -29.63 4.49 -15.02
C PRO A 198 -30.15 3.23 -15.71
N ASN A 199 -29.29 2.51 -16.43
CA ASN A 199 -29.67 1.31 -17.16
C ASN A 199 -29.22 0.03 -16.42
N SER A 200 -28.81 0.13 -15.15
CA SER A 200 -28.29 -1.02 -14.41
C SER A 200 -29.27 -2.18 -14.38
N ASP A 201 -30.56 -1.89 -14.30
CA ASP A 201 -31.61 -2.91 -14.21
C ASP A 201 -31.86 -3.62 -15.55
N GLN A 202 -31.40 -3.03 -16.67
CA GLN A 202 -31.70 -3.47 -18.03
C GLN A 202 -30.65 -4.46 -18.58
N TYR A 203 -29.39 -4.34 -18.16
CA TYR A 203 -28.29 -5.21 -18.62
C TYR A 203 -27.44 -5.80 -17.49
N MET A 204 -27.65 -5.41 -16.23
CA MET A 204 -27.01 -6.07 -15.09
C MET A 204 -28.04 -6.85 -14.30
N ARG A 205 -28.06 -8.17 -14.50
CA ARG A 205 -28.58 -9.07 -13.47
C ARG A 205 -27.71 -9.02 -12.20
N HIS A 206 -26.44 -8.58 -12.29
CA HIS A 206 -25.54 -8.46 -11.14
C HIS A 206 -24.51 -7.32 -11.33
N LYS A 207 -24.61 -6.23 -10.56
CA LYS A 207 -23.47 -5.27 -10.43
C LYS A 207 -22.28 -6.01 -9.80
N VAL A 208 -21.03 -5.79 -10.19
CA VAL A 208 -19.89 -6.43 -9.47
C VAL A 208 -19.60 -5.67 -8.18
N VAL A 209 -19.51 -4.34 -8.28
CA VAL A 209 -19.38 -3.42 -7.15
C VAL A 209 -20.51 -2.41 -7.13
N HIS A 210 -20.79 -1.88 -5.95
CA HIS A 210 -21.81 -0.85 -5.73
C HIS A 210 -21.18 0.52 -5.47
N ILE A 211 -21.30 1.43 -6.43
CA ILE A 211 -20.83 2.82 -6.35
C ILE A 211 -22.04 3.74 -6.10
N VAL A 212 -21.94 4.59 -5.08
CA VAL A 212 -22.96 5.58 -4.68
C VAL A 212 -22.36 6.97 -4.42
N SER A 213 -21.05 7.10 -4.57
CA SER A 213 -20.33 8.33 -4.24
C SER A 213 -19.04 8.46 -5.02
N GLY A 214 -18.67 9.71 -5.35
CA GLY A 214 -17.36 10.05 -5.88
C GLY A 214 -16.22 9.62 -4.94
N ALA A 215 -16.48 9.47 -3.64
CA ALA A 215 -15.49 8.94 -2.70
C ALA A 215 -15.01 7.53 -3.08
N GLN A 216 -15.88 6.70 -3.66
CA GLN A 216 -15.56 5.36 -4.13
C GLN A 216 -14.94 5.35 -5.53
N VAL A 217 -14.79 6.52 -6.17
CA VAL A 217 -14.16 6.68 -7.48
C VAL A 217 -12.78 7.32 -7.30
N PHE A 218 -12.73 8.51 -6.71
CA PHE A 218 -11.49 9.28 -6.57
C PHE A 218 -10.46 8.61 -5.65
N LYS A 219 -10.88 8.07 -4.50
CA LYS A 219 -9.94 7.43 -3.54
C LYS A 219 -9.28 6.18 -4.12
N PRO A 220 -10.00 5.21 -4.73
CA PRO A 220 -9.35 4.07 -5.37
C PRO A 220 -8.45 4.44 -6.54
N ILE A 221 -8.82 5.42 -7.36
CA ILE A 221 -7.95 5.91 -8.44
C ILE A 221 -6.67 6.52 -7.86
N ALA A 222 -6.78 7.36 -6.82
CA ALA A 222 -5.62 7.95 -6.17
C ALA A 222 -4.67 6.89 -5.59
N ILE A 223 -5.21 5.88 -4.89
CA ILE A 223 -4.42 4.76 -4.35
C ILE A 223 -3.75 3.98 -5.49
N LEU A 224 -4.48 3.65 -6.57
CA LEU A 224 -3.92 2.91 -7.70
C LEU A 224 -2.64 3.58 -8.23
N PHE A 225 -2.68 4.89 -8.45
CA PHE A 225 -1.52 5.60 -8.99
C PHE A 225 -0.41 5.81 -7.94
N LEU A 226 -0.74 5.97 -6.66
CA LEU A 226 0.27 5.99 -5.59
C LEU A 226 1.04 4.65 -5.52
N GLU A 227 0.32 3.53 -5.49
CA GLU A 227 0.89 2.18 -5.46
C GLU A 227 1.65 1.85 -6.76
N TYR A 228 1.17 2.35 -7.90
CA TYR A 228 1.84 2.26 -9.18
C TYR A 228 3.18 2.99 -9.17
N PHE A 229 3.24 4.24 -8.73
CA PHE A 229 4.50 5.00 -8.66
C PHE A 229 5.51 4.42 -7.67
N GLU A 230 5.03 3.80 -6.59
CA GLU A 230 5.91 3.12 -5.65
C GLU A 230 6.67 1.93 -6.29
N ARG A 231 5.99 1.19 -7.17
CA ARG A 231 6.49 -0.04 -7.80
C ARG A 231 7.18 0.20 -9.15
N CYS A 232 6.60 1.04 -9.99
CA CYS A 232 7.11 1.43 -11.29
C CYS A 232 7.88 2.75 -11.17
N ARG A 233 9.00 2.79 -10.43
CA ARG A 233 9.75 4.04 -10.24
C ARG A 233 10.23 4.67 -11.55
N ALA A 234 10.51 3.86 -12.57
CA ALA A 234 10.88 4.34 -13.91
C ALA A 234 9.71 5.04 -14.65
N ALA A 235 8.46 4.73 -14.30
CA ALA A 235 7.28 5.35 -14.90
C ALA A 235 7.25 6.87 -14.69
N THR A 236 7.84 7.34 -13.58
CA THR A 236 8.00 8.76 -13.30
C THR A 236 8.82 9.50 -14.36
N THR A 237 9.64 8.82 -15.16
CA THR A 237 10.39 9.46 -16.25
C THR A 237 9.81 9.10 -17.62
N SER A 238 9.27 7.88 -17.75
CA SER A 238 8.78 7.35 -19.03
C SER A 238 7.41 7.88 -19.43
N HIS A 239 6.60 8.37 -18.49
CA HIS A 239 5.18 8.70 -18.72
C HIS A 239 4.81 10.12 -18.24
N PRO A 240 5.26 11.18 -18.94
CA PRO A 240 4.92 12.56 -18.59
C PRO A 240 3.41 12.86 -18.66
N GLU A 241 2.65 12.11 -19.47
CA GLU A 241 1.20 12.22 -19.61
C GLU A 241 0.45 12.00 -18.29
N VAL A 242 1.01 11.20 -17.37
CA VAL A 242 0.40 10.86 -16.08
C VAL A 242 0.22 12.11 -15.22
N ALA A 243 1.17 13.04 -15.25
CA ALA A 243 1.07 14.25 -14.45
C ALA A 243 -0.05 15.17 -14.95
N SER A 244 -0.19 15.31 -16.27
CA SER A 244 -1.30 16.07 -16.86
C SER A 244 -2.66 15.43 -16.52
N PHE A 245 -2.72 14.10 -16.46
CA PHE A 245 -3.90 13.37 -16.05
C PHE A 245 -4.23 13.60 -14.57
N ILE A 246 -3.23 13.58 -13.68
CA ILE A 246 -3.43 13.83 -12.25
C ILE A 246 -3.93 15.27 -12.00
N ASP A 247 -3.48 16.25 -12.77
CA ASP A 247 -4.00 17.62 -12.69
C ASP A 247 -5.49 17.69 -13.09
N ARG A 248 -5.89 16.98 -14.16
CA ARG A 248 -7.29 16.88 -14.59
C ARG A 248 -8.14 16.14 -13.56
N LEU A 249 -7.65 15.03 -13.02
CA LEU A 249 -8.31 14.26 -11.96
C LEU A 249 -8.53 15.11 -10.71
N THR A 250 -7.51 15.87 -10.29
CA THR A 250 -7.59 16.80 -9.15
C THR A 250 -8.62 17.91 -9.42
N THR A 251 -8.66 18.43 -10.64
CA THR A 251 -9.65 19.45 -11.04
C THR A 251 -11.08 18.89 -10.96
N HIS A 252 -11.31 17.68 -11.49
CA HIS A 252 -12.61 17.01 -11.37
C HIS A 252 -13.00 16.70 -9.94
N PHE A 253 -12.04 16.32 -9.10
CA PHE A 253 -12.26 16.10 -7.68
C PHE A 253 -12.68 17.37 -6.94
N GLU A 254 -12.02 18.50 -7.18
CA GLU A 254 -12.39 19.77 -6.52
C GLU A 254 -13.76 20.28 -6.97
N ASP A 255 -14.12 20.13 -8.25
CA ASP A 255 -15.47 20.42 -8.75
C ASP A 255 -16.52 19.51 -8.09
N TRP A 256 -16.25 18.21 -7.99
CA TRP A 256 -17.12 17.28 -7.26
C TRP A 256 -17.27 17.68 -5.79
N ALA A 257 -16.17 17.98 -5.10
CA ALA A 257 -16.16 18.35 -3.70
C ALA A 257 -16.99 19.62 -3.45
N ASP A 258 -16.82 20.66 -4.27
CA ASP A 258 -17.61 21.89 -4.18
C ASP A 258 -19.11 21.62 -4.40
N ARG A 259 -19.48 20.86 -5.43
CA ARG A 259 -20.89 20.53 -5.72
C ARG A 259 -21.52 19.65 -4.64
N VAL A 260 -20.79 18.70 -4.03
CA VAL A 260 -21.28 17.90 -2.89
C VAL A 260 -21.48 18.73 -1.63
N MET A 261 -20.58 19.70 -1.39
CA MET A 261 -20.70 20.62 -0.26
C MET A 261 -21.91 21.55 -0.42
N ARG A 262 -22.15 22.06 -1.63
CA ARG A 262 -23.35 22.85 -1.99
C ARG A 262 -24.62 22.02 -2.06
N GLY A 263 -24.49 20.71 -2.22
CA GLY A 263 -25.57 19.77 -2.42
C GLY A 263 -26.22 19.84 -3.80
N THR A 264 -25.47 20.28 -4.80
CA THR A 264 -25.90 20.34 -6.20
C THR A 264 -25.50 19.09 -6.99
N PHE A 265 -24.66 18.21 -6.45
CA PHE A 265 -24.31 16.92 -7.06
C PHE A 265 -25.20 15.78 -6.52
N GLN A 266 -25.66 14.88 -7.39
CA GLN A 266 -26.35 13.65 -6.99
C GLN A 266 -25.32 12.63 -6.46
N ASP A 267 -25.02 12.73 -5.17
CA ASP A 267 -24.07 11.89 -4.45
C ASP A 267 -24.65 11.50 -3.10
N ARG A 268 -24.42 10.27 -2.64
CA ARG A 268 -24.87 9.87 -1.31
C ARG A 268 -24.17 10.60 -0.17
N LEU A 269 -22.99 11.17 -0.41
CA LEU A 269 -22.31 12.06 0.52
C LEU A 269 -23.07 13.39 0.69
N THR A 270 -23.84 13.84 -0.31
CA THR A 270 -24.62 15.08 -0.26
C THR A 270 -25.65 15.08 0.87
N SER A 271 -26.25 13.94 1.20
CA SER A 271 -27.24 13.81 2.27
C SER A 271 -26.64 13.70 3.69
N ARG A 272 -25.31 13.66 3.81
CA ARG A 272 -24.60 13.53 5.11
C ARG A 272 -24.38 14.89 5.77
N LEU A 273 -23.99 14.87 7.05
CA LEU A 273 -23.75 16.10 7.80
C LEU A 273 -22.50 16.84 7.27
N PRO A 274 -22.43 18.18 7.36
CA PRO A 274 -21.32 18.96 6.79
C PRO A 274 -19.93 18.52 7.28
N GLN A 275 -19.79 18.18 8.57
CA GLN A 275 -18.53 17.70 9.14
C GLN A 275 -18.08 16.38 8.51
N GLU A 276 -19.04 15.51 8.19
CA GLU A 276 -18.80 14.21 7.58
C GLU A 276 -18.37 14.39 6.13
N LYS A 277 -19.06 15.25 5.36
CA LYS A 277 -18.65 15.64 4.01
C LYS A 277 -17.20 16.13 3.98
N SER A 278 -16.89 17.11 4.83
CA SER A 278 -15.55 17.69 4.93
C SER A 278 -14.49 16.66 5.28
N PHE A 279 -14.78 15.70 6.17
CA PHE A 279 -13.84 14.64 6.52
C PHE A 279 -13.48 13.78 5.29
N PHE A 280 -14.49 13.26 4.58
CA PHE A 280 -14.28 12.42 3.40
C PHE A 280 -13.51 13.18 2.32
N ILE A 281 -13.95 14.40 2.01
CA ILE A 281 -13.31 15.27 1.02
C ILE A 281 -11.86 15.55 1.40
N ASN A 282 -11.57 15.98 2.63
CA ASN A 282 -10.22 16.33 3.04
C ASN A 282 -9.26 15.13 3.01
N LYS A 283 -9.75 13.91 3.28
CA LYS A 283 -8.91 12.71 3.18
C LYS A 283 -8.50 12.43 1.74
N ILE A 284 -9.45 12.43 0.82
CA ILE A 284 -9.19 12.21 -0.61
C ILE A 284 -8.29 13.31 -1.18
N ARG A 285 -8.54 14.57 -0.79
CA ARG A 285 -7.68 15.70 -1.16
C ARG A 285 -6.24 15.46 -0.73
N GLY A 286 -6.01 14.99 0.49
CA GLY A 286 -4.67 14.66 0.98
C GLY A 286 -3.97 13.60 0.14
N ASP A 287 -4.67 12.56 -0.31
CA ASP A 287 -4.10 11.54 -1.19
C ASP A 287 -3.78 12.09 -2.59
N LEU A 288 -4.67 12.92 -3.15
CA LEU A 288 -4.47 13.58 -4.44
C LEU A 288 -3.32 14.59 -4.38
N ASP A 289 -3.18 15.34 -3.28
CA ASP A 289 -2.05 16.24 -3.05
C ASP A 289 -0.73 15.46 -2.97
N LEU A 290 -0.73 14.29 -2.30
CA LEU A 290 0.43 13.41 -2.28
C LEU A 290 0.75 12.89 -3.68
N LEU A 291 -0.27 12.44 -4.41
CA LEU A 291 -0.14 11.93 -5.76
C LEU A 291 0.40 12.99 -6.72
N ALA A 292 -0.12 14.22 -6.68
CA ALA A 292 0.37 15.35 -7.44
C ALA A 292 1.82 15.71 -7.08
N LYS A 293 2.20 15.65 -5.79
CA LYS A 293 3.60 15.83 -5.37
C LYS A 293 4.51 14.75 -5.94
N VAL A 294 4.10 13.48 -5.92
CA VAL A 294 4.86 12.37 -6.51
C VAL A 294 4.97 12.55 -8.03
N ALA A 295 3.88 12.89 -8.70
CA ALA A 295 3.83 13.13 -10.13
C ALA A 295 4.63 14.37 -10.58
N SER A 296 4.68 15.44 -9.78
CA SER A 296 5.49 16.61 -10.11
C SER A 296 7.00 16.32 -10.13
N ARG A 297 7.46 15.29 -9.41
CA ARG A 297 8.84 14.78 -9.51
C ARG A 297 9.11 14.12 -10.87
N CYS A 298 8.06 13.79 -11.62
CA CYS A 298 8.11 13.21 -12.97
C CYS A 298 8.25 14.27 -14.06
N LEU A 299 7.56 15.41 -13.90
CA LEU A 299 7.56 16.54 -14.85
C LEU A 299 8.78 17.43 -14.71
N LYS A 300 9.40 17.46 -13.53
CA LYS A 300 10.77 17.94 -13.47
C LYS A 300 11.57 16.97 -14.32
N PRO A 301 12.22 17.40 -15.41
CA PRO A 301 13.40 16.68 -15.82
C PRO A 301 14.19 16.44 -14.55
N LYS A 302 14.92 15.33 -14.47
CA LYS A 302 16.20 15.46 -13.78
C LYS A 302 16.97 16.54 -14.54
N ASP A 303 16.70 17.81 -14.25
CA ASP A 303 17.79 18.74 -14.09
C ASP A 303 18.65 18.03 -13.05
N GLU A 304 19.86 17.67 -13.46
CA GLU A 304 20.89 17.12 -12.58
C GLU A 304 21.30 18.14 -11.48
N HIS A 305 20.44 19.09 -11.13
CA HIS A 305 20.65 20.16 -10.18
C HIS A 305 19.40 20.37 -9.31
N ASP A 306 19.61 20.44 -7.99
CA ASP A 306 18.70 20.90 -6.94
C ASP A 306 17.96 19.87 -6.05
N PHE A 307 18.44 18.63 -6.02
CA PHE A 307 18.93 18.19 -4.71
C PHE A 307 20.42 18.51 -4.69
N PRO A 308 21.03 18.88 -3.57
CA PRO A 308 22.42 18.51 -3.37
C PRO A 308 22.46 16.98 -3.29
N MET A 309 22.28 16.31 -4.43
CA MET A 309 23.24 15.29 -4.80
C MET A 309 24.57 16.03 -4.71
N THR A 310 25.30 15.79 -3.62
CA THR A 310 26.71 15.45 -3.79
C THR A 310 26.79 14.75 -5.15
N GLN A 311 27.52 15.34 -6.09
CA GLN A 311 27.94 14.63 -7.29
C GLN A 311 28.19 13.18 -6.90
N PRO A 312 27.86 12.15 -7.71
CA PRO A 312 28.30 10.78 -7.41
C PRO A 312 29.74 10.95 -6.98
N PHE A 313 30.00 10.72 -5.69
CA PHE A 313 31.26 11.16 -5.11
C PHE A 313 32.23 10.20 -5.75
N VAL A 314 32.83 10.63 -6.85
CA VAL A 314 33.92 9.95 -7.49
C VAL A 314 35.05 10.29 -6.55
N PRO A 315 35.41 9.39 -5.62
CA PRO A 315 36.43 9.73 -4.67
C PRO A 315 37.66 10.04 -5.49
N SER A 316 38.29 11.19 -5.24
CA SER A 316 39.52 11.50 -5.96
C SER A 316 40.48 10.31 -5.83
N LEU A 317 41.31 10.06 -6.85
CA LEU A 317 42.27 8.95 -6.80
C LEU A 317 43.14 9.00 -5.53
N GLY A 318 43.41 10.20 -4.99
CA GLY A 318 44.08 10.39 -3.70
C GLY A 318 43.28 9.90 -2.49
N VAL A 319 41.96 10.10 -2.48
CA VAL A 319 41.06 9.56 -1.44
C VAL A 319 41.00 8.03 -1.51
N LEU A 320 40.84 7.46 -2.72
CA LEU A 320 40.88 6.00 -2.91
C LEU A 320 42.21 5.39 -2.47
N ALA A 321 43.32 6.02 -2.84
CA ALA A 321 44.66 5.59 -2.42
C ALA A 321 44.89 5.75 -0.91
N GLY A 322 44.27 6.75 -0.28
CA GLY A 322 44.25 6.88 1.18
C GLY A 322 43.55 5.71 1.84
N LEU A 323 42.30 5.45 1.44
CA LEU A 323 41.49 4.35 1.96
C LEU A 323 42.13 2.98 1.73
N ALA A 324 42.79 2.77 0.58
CA ALA A 324 43.48 1.53 0.29
C ALA A 324 44.72 1.30 1.17
N ARG A 325 45.40 2.36 1.63
CA ARG A 325 46.55 2.25 2.55
C ARG A 325 46.15 1.94 3.98
N GLU A 326 45.00 2.46 4.40
CA GLU A 326 44.45 2.27 5.76
C GLU A 326 43.53 1.04 5.83
N TYR A 327 43.38 0.30 4.72
CA TYR A 327 42.51 -0.85 4.66
C TYR A 327 43.04 -1.99 5.53
N GLU A 328 42.32 -2.28 6.61
CA GLU A 328 42.44 -3.51 7.39
C GLU A 328 41.17 -4.31 7.27
N GLY A 329 41.25 -5.55 6.78
CA GLY A 329 40.07 -6.37 6.53
C GLY A 329 39.38 -6.88 7.81
N PRO A 330 38.21 -7.52 7.65
CA PRO A 330 37.49 -8.15 8.76
C PRO A 330 38.15 -9.46 9.20
N GLY A 331 37.98 -9.80 10.49
CA GLY A 331 38.44 -11.05 11.08
C GLY A 331 39.90 -11.37 10.78
N ALA A 332 40.16 -12.55 10.19
CA ALA A 332 41.52 -13.01 9.89
C ALA A 332 42.21 -12.22 8.76
N LEU A 333 41.52 -11.30 8.09
CA LEU A 333 42.14 -10.38 7.12
C LEU A 333 42.73 -9.12 7.77
N CYS A 334 42.50 -8.92 9.06
CA CYS A 334 43.20 -7.91 9.86
C CYS A 334 44.62 -8.37 10.17
N SER A 335 45.62 -7.48 10.09
CA SER A 335 47.03 -7.82 10.35
C SER A 335 47.31 -8.30 11.77
N THR A 336 46.52 -7.85 12.75
CA THR A 336 46.62 -8.26 14.16
C THR A 336 45.73 -9.46 14.49
N GLY A 337 44.94 -9.95 13.53
CA GLY A 337 43.90 -10.96 13.73
C GLY A 337 42.54 -10.35 14.10
N PRO A 338 41.54 -11.19 14.42
CA PRO A 338 40.19 -10.74 14.76
C PRO A 338 40.19 -9.82 15.99
N ARG A 339 39.47 -8.69 15.90
CA ARG A 339 39.40 -7.64 16.95
C ARG A 339 38.62 -8.08 18.19
N HIS A 340 37.74 -9.06 18.01
CA HIS A 340 36.92 -9.70 19.04
C HIS A 340 36.40 -11.04 18.51
N ASP A 341 35.74 -11.82 19.37
CA ASP A 341 35.19 -13.15 19.04
C ASP A 341 34.13 -13.13 17.91
N ASN A 342 33.45 -11.99 17.72
CA ASN A 342 32.44 -11.78 16.68
C ASN A 342 32.97 -11.08 15.40
N ASP A 343 34.29 -10.93 15.24
CA ASP A 343 34.89 -10.32 14.05
C ASP A 343 35.22 -11.41 13.02
N HIS A 344 34.29 -11.64 12.09
CA HIS A 344 34.40 -12.67 11.06
C HIS A 344 34.49 -12.07 9.65
N ILE A 345 35.13 -12.81 8.73
CA ILE A 345 35.22 -12.44 7.31
C ILE A 345 33.81 -12.48 6.67
N SER A 346 33.09 -13.58 6.86
CA SER A 346 31.74 -13.76 6.33
C SER A 346 30.70 -13.15 7.27
N ILE A 347 29.78 -12.35 6.74
CA ILE A 347 28.66 -11.81 7.52
C ILE A 347 27.73 -12.89 8.07
N ALA A 348 27.69 -14.08 7.45
CA ALA A 348 26.83 -15.17 7.88
C ALA A 348 27.25 -15.76 9.25
N ASP A 349 28.52 -15.57 9.61
CA ASP A 349 29.09 -16.06 10.87
C ASP A 349 28.99 -15.00 12.00
N ILE A 350 28.61 -13.76 11.66
CA ILE A 350 28.49 -12.66 12.63
C ILE A 350 27.16 -12.77 13.38
N GLN A 351 27.23 -12.81 14.70
CA GLN A 351 26.05 -12.77 15.56
C GLN A 351 25.39 -11.38 15.50
N ILE A 352 24.06 -11.38 15.30
CA ILE A 352 23.26 -10.15 15.23
C ILE A 352 23.30 -9.38 16.56
N PRO A 353 23.13 -10.02 17.74
CA PRO A 353 23.41 -9.36 19.01
C PRO A 353 24.92 -9.22 19.24
N PRO A 354 25.40 -8.11 19.80
CA PRO A 354 26.82 -7.97 20.13
C PRO A 354 27.23 -8.91 21.26
N THR A 355 28.41 -9.50 21.13
CA THR A 355 29.00 -10.34 22.18
C THR A 355 29.62 -9.48 23.28
N THR A 356 29.87 -10.05 24.45
CA THR A 356 30.56 -9.34 25.53
C THR A 356 31.96 -8.89 25.11
N ALA A 357 32.72 -9.73 24.39
CA ALA A 357 34.06 -9.35 23.92
C ALA A 357 34.01 -8.24 22.86
N GLU A 358 32.98 -8.20 22.01
CA GLU A 358 32.75 -7.09 21.06
C GLU A 358 32.43 -5.77 21.78
N LEU A 359 31.64 -5.81 22.85
CA LEU A 359 31.30 -4.61 23.63
C LEU A 359 32.49 -4.06 24.43
N LEU A 360 33.39 -4.95 24.85
CA LEU A 360 34.57 -4.59 25.64
C LEU A 360 35.83 -4.38 24.78
N SER A 361 35.79 -4.66 23.47
CA SER A 361 36.95 -4.51 22.59
C SER A 361 37.41 -3.06 22.54
N GLU A 362 38.73 -2.83 22.65
CA GLU A 362 39.34 -1.51 22.52
C GLU A 362 39.59 -1.11 21.08
N GLU A 363 39.64 -2.07 20.17
CA GLU A 363 39.82 -1.81 18.75
C GLU A 363 38.48 -1.42 18.11
N GLU A 364 38.54 -0.48 17.15
CA GLU A 364 37.35 -0.09 16.40
C GLU A 364 36.90 -1.23 15.47
N ALA A 365 35.59 -1.48 15.42
CA ALA A 365 35.04 -2.49 14.54
C ALA A 365 35.40 -2.21 13.07
N TYR A 366 35.59 -3.26 12.26
CA TYR A 366 35.79 -3.10 10.82
C TYR A 366 34.57 -2.43 10.17
N LEU A 367 34.79 -1.23 9.62
CA LEU A 367 33.79 -0.47 8.87
C LEU A 367 34.20 -0.38 7.41
N PRO A 368 33.52 -1.09 6.50
CA PRO A 368 33.84 -0.99 5.08
C PRO A 368 33.44 0.39 4.54
N ALA A 369 34.28 0.96 3.68
CA ALA A 369 33.97 2.23 3.02
C ALA A 369 32.80 2.04 2.03
N ASN A 370 31.69 2.76 2.25
CA ASN A 370 30.56 2.80 1.32
C ASN A 370 30.79 3.81 0.19
N LEU A 371 31.94 3.67 -0.50
CA LEU A 371 32.36 4.55 -1.58
C LEU A 371 32.64 3.75 -2.85
N PRO A 372 32.19 4.22 -4.03
CA PRO A 372 32.51 3.57 -5.30
C PRO A 372 34.03 3.47 -5.53
N GLY A 373 34.52 2.30 -5.91
CA GLY A 373 35.96 2.04 -6.15
C GLY A 373 36.82 1.95 -4.89
N ALA A 374 36.24 2.02 -3.69
CA ALA A 374 36.98 1.74 -2.47
C ALA A 374 37.30 0.24 -2.34
N HIS A 375 38.51 -0.04 -1.85
CA HIS A 375 39.01 -1.40 -1.65
C HIS A 375 38.11 -2.17 -0.68
N HIS A 376 37.83 -3.43 -1.02
CA HIS A 376 37.00 -4.34 -0.25
C HIS A 376 37.52 -5.77 -0.40
N HIS A 377 37.31 -6.62 0.60
CA HIS A 377 37.74 -8.03 0.53
C HIS A 377 36.90 -8.89 -0.43
N LEU A 378 35.76 -8.37 -0.89
CA LEU A 378 34.87 -9.01 -1.87
C LEU A 378 35.01 -8.34 -3.25
N PRO A 379 34.77 -9.07 -4.35
CA PRO A 379 34.83 -8.53 -5.71
C PRO A 379 33.97 -7.28 -5.91
N GLU A 380 34.39 -6.38 -6.80
CA GLU A 380 33.69 -5.11 -7.02
C GLU A 380 32.27 -5.26 -7.58
N ASP A 381 32.07 -6.25 -8.47
CA ASP A 381 30.80 -6.47 -9.17
C ASP A 381 29.99 -7.64 -8.56
N CYS A 382 29.89 -7.70 -7.23
CA CYS A 382 29.07 -8.72 -6.56
C CYS A 382 28.04 -8.14 -5.58
N ILE A 383 26.87 -8.77 -5.51
CA ILE A 383 25.79 -8.38 -4.60
C ILE A 383 26.22 -8.61 -3.14
N GLU A 384 27.05 -9.61 -2.91
CA GLU A 384 27.59 -9.97 -1.60
C GLU A 384 28.41 -8.82 -1.00
N LYS A 385 29.14 -8.04 -1.81
CA LYS A 385 29.84 -6.83 -1.37
C LYS A 385 28.86 -5.79 -0.84
N ILE A 386 27.76 -5.56 -1.56
CA ILE A 386 26.74 -4.60 -1.16
C ILE A 386 26.10 -5.05 0.17
N LEU A 387 25.76 -6.34 0.28
CA LEU A 387 25.18 -6.91 1.49
C LEU A 387 26.14 -6.83 2.70
N ASP A 388 27.42 -7.14 2.52
CA ASP A 388 28.44 -7.02 3.56
C ASP A 388 28.57 -5.58 4.06
N ILE A 389 28.69 -4.61 3.13
CA ILE A 389 28.78 -3.19 3.46
C ILE A 389 27.57 -2.73 4.26
N GLN A 390 26.36 -2.99 3.76
CA GLN A 390 25.14 -2.52 4.41
C GLN A 390 24.91 -3.20 5.76
N PHE A 391 25.16 -4.50 5.87
CA PHE A 391 25.04 -5.22 7.14
C PHE A 391 25.97 -4.65 8.20
N ARG A 392 27.27 -4.51 7.89
CA ARG A 392 28.28 -4.04 8.84
C ARG A 392 28.04 -2.60 9.28
N LEU A 393 27.69 -1.71 8.36
CA LEU A 393 27.40 -0.31 8.69
C LEU A 393 26.14 -0.15 9.54
N LEU A 394 25.04 -0.84 9.17
CA LEU A 394 23.80 -0.80 9.95
C LEU A 394 24.01 -1.38 11.35
N ARG A 395 24.77 -2.47 11.44
CA ARG A 395 25.09 -3.10 12.72
C ARG A 395 25.97 -2.23 13.60
N ALA A 396 26.94 -1.53 13.01
CA ALA A 396 27.78 -0.60 13.73
C ALA A 396 26.96 0.57 14.31
N ASP A 397 26.02 1.13 13.55
CA ASP A 397 25.13 2.19 14.03
C ASP A 397 24.30 1.73 15.24
N ALA A 398 23.74 0.52 15.16
CA ALA A 398 22.96 -0.07 16.24
C ALA A 398 23.78 -0.41 17.51
N THR A 399 25.05 -0.79 17.37
CA THR A 399 25.89 -1.25 18.50
C THR A 399 26.75 -0.17 19.14
N THR A 400 27.05 0.92 18.42
CA THR A 400 28.03 1.91 18.88
C THR A 400 27.57 2.64 20.13
N SER A 401 26.30 3.07 20.18
CA SER A 401 25.72 3.70 21.39
C SER A 401 25.77 2.78 22.60
N LEU A 402 25.52 1.49 22.41
CA LEU A 402 25.56 0.47 23.46
C LEU A 402 26.99 0.23 23.95
N ARG A 403 27.95 0.10 23.03
CA ARG A 403 29.39 -0.04 23.35
C ARG A 403 29.89 1.16 24.15
N THR A 404 29.58 2.37 23.69
CA THR A 404 29.94 3.61 24.40
C THR A 404 29.32 3.66 25.79
N GLY A 405 28.03 3.32 25.93
CA GLY A 405 27.35 3.30 27.23
C GLY A 405 27.98 2.31 28.21
N VAL A 406 28.26 1.08 27.76
CA VAL A 406 28.91 0.05 28.59
C VAL A 406 30.31 0.48 29.02
N LYS A 407 31.13 1.00 28.10
CA LYS A 407 32.49 1.48 28.43
C LYS A 407 32.46 2.65 29.42
N LEU A 408 31.52 3.57 29.29
CA LEU A 408 31.38 4.69 30.23
C LEU A 408 31.02 4.22 31.63
N VAL A 409 30.08 3.28 31.76
CA VAL A 409 29.69 2.71 33.05
C VAL A 409 30.85 1.94 33.67
N LEU A 410 31.58 1.13 32.90
CA LEU A 410 32.75 0.41 33.40
C LEU A 410 33.85 1.36 33.86
N LYS A 411 34.11 2.42 33.09
CA LYS A 411 35.06 3.47 33.47
C LYS A 411 34.63 4.17 34.75
N GLU A 412 33.34 4.43 34.94
CA GLU A 412 32.80 5.02 36.18
C GLU A 412 32.93 4.06 37.37
N LEU A 413 32.77 2.75 37.16
CA LEU A 413 32.95 1.75 38.21
C LEU A 413 34.43 1.56 38.59
N ASP A 414 35.35 1.71 37.62
CA ASP A 414 36.80 1.64 37.85
C ASP A 414 37.35 2.93 38.48
N LEU A 415 36.70 4.08 38.25
CA LEU A 415 36.99 5.34 38.94
C LEU A 415 36.35 5.31 40.33
N GLY A 416 37.15 5.09 41.37
CA GLY A 416 36.70 5.22 42.75
C GLY A 416 36.02 6.59 43.02
N PRO A 417 35.14 6.70 44.04
CA PRO A 417 34.23 7.83 44.24
C PRO A 417 34.93 9.21 44.33
N GLU A 418 36.22 9.26 44.69
CA GLU A 418 37.01 10.49 44.78
C GLU A 418 37.42 11.05 43.40
N ALA A 419 37.65 10.21 42.39
CA ALA A 419 38.09 10.65 41.06
C ALA A 419 36.93 11.18 40.19
N TYR A 420 35.70 10.75 40.48
CA TYR A 420 34.50 11.22 39.78
C TYR A 420 34.18 12.71 40.10
N ALA A 421 34.40 13.13 41.35
CA ALA A 421 34.13 14.50 41.80
C ALA A 421 35.06 15.54 41.13
N ASP A 422 36.34 15.21 40.94
CA ASP A 422 37.32 16.08 40.26
C ASP A 422 37.05 16.21 38.75
N SER A 423 36.52 15.17 38.10
CA SER A 423 36.25 15.18 36.66
C SER A 423 35.13 16.14 36.22
N LYS A 424 34.29 16.61 37.16
CA LYS A 424 33.18 17.54 36.87
C LYS A 424 33.50 19.02 37.10
N GLY A 425 34.74 19.38 37.42
CA GLY A 425 35.17 20.78 37.41
C GLY A 425 34.30 21.70 38.29
N THR A 426 33.89 21.25 39.49
CA THR A 426 33.30 22.13 40.49
C THR A 426 34.40 22.87 41.24
N SER A 427 35.04 23.84 40.59
CA SER A 427 35.75 24.90 41.28
C SER A 427 34.76 26.00 41.65
N THR A 428 34.29 26.00 42.89
CA THR A 428 33.79 27.19 43.60
C THR A 428 34.72 27.44 44.78
N PRO A 429 35.11 28.71 44.99
CA PRO A 429 34.31 29.53 45.91
C PRO A 429 33.43 30.55 45.20
#